data_AF-A0A2P5VJQ4-F1
#
_entry.id   AF-A0A2P5VJQ4-F1
#
_cell.length_a   1.000
_cell.length_b   1.000
_cell.length_c   1.000
_cell.angle_alpha   90.00
_cell.angle_beta   90.00
_cell.angle_gamma   90.00
#
_symmetry.space_group_name_H-M   'P 1'
#
loop_
_entity.id
_entity.type
_entity.pdbx_description
1 polymer ?
#
loop_
_entity_poly.entity_id
_entity_poly.type
_entity_poly.pdbx_seq_one_letter_code
_entity_poly.pdbx_strand_id
1 'polypeptide(L)' 'MSTVSNLIASMSLPVIAAPMFTVSNPNLALATCAQGMMGSFPAHTTRSGEELEDWLIAMAEGIVKLA' A
#
# COMPACT_ATOMS: atom_id res chain seq x y z
N MET A 1 -14.06 -14.32 14.54
CA MET A 1 -14.16 -12.94 14.00
C MET A 1 -14.09 -13.00 12.48
N SER A 2 -14.74 -12.08 11.77
CA SER A 2 -14.66 -12.02 10.31
C SER A 2 -13.30 -11.45 9.87
N THR A 3 -12.86 -11.77 8.66
CA THR A 3 -11.63 -11.24 8.05
C THR A 3 -11.59 -9.71 8.05
N VAL A 4 -12.75 -9.08 7.83
CA VAL A 4 -12.89 -7.62 7.80
C VAL A 4 -12.64 -7.01 9.20
N SER A 5 -13.15 -7.64 10.26
CA SER A 5 -12.92 -7.14 11.63
C SER A 5 -11.43 -7.16 12.00
N ASN A 6 -10.70 -8.20 11.60
CA ASN A 6 -9.26 -8.30 11.86
C ASN A 6 -8.47 -7.23 11.08
N LEU A 7 -8.85 -6.95 9.83
CA LEU A 7 -8.23 -5.90 9.03
C LEU A 7 -8.44 -4.51 9.63
N ILE A 8 -9.67 -4.20 10.07
CA ILE A 8 -9.97 -2.93 10.73
C ILE A 8 -9.17 -2.79 12.03
N ALA A 9 -9.04 -3.89 12.80
CA ALA A 9 -8.28 -3.89 14.05
C ALA A 9 -6.76 -3.70 13.87
N SER A 10 -6.20 -3.98 12.69
CA SER A 10 -4.78 -3.76 12.40
C SER A 10 -4.46 -2.32 11.96
N MET A 11 -5.46 -1.44 11.85
CA MET A 11 -5.31 -0.06 11.39
C MET A 11 -5.55 0.93 12.54
N SER A 12 -4.76 2.00 12.62
CA SER A 12 -4.97 3.09 13.59
C SER A 12 -6.16 3.97 13.20
N LEU A 13 -6.38 4.14 11.89
CA LEU A 13 -7.54 4.81 11.32
C LEU A 13 -8.02 3.97 10.13
N PRO A 14 -9.26 3.44 10.13
CA PRO A 14 -9.73 2.51 9.11
C PRO A 14 -10.11 3.23 7.81
N VAL A 15 -9.12 3.81 7.16
CA VAL A 15 -9.23 4.56 5.90
C VAL A 15 -8.24 4.04 4.86
N ILE A 16 -8.63 4.18 3.60
CA ILE A 16 -7.80 3.84 2.45
C ILE A 16 -7.41 5.14 1.76
N ALA A 17 -6.12 5.36 1.57
CA ALA A 17 -5.65 6.45 0.73
C ALA A 17 -5.98 6.12 -0.73
N ALA A 18 -6.92 6.84 -1.33
CA ALA A 18 -7.34 6.60 -2.70
C ALA A 18 -6.17 6.76 -3.69
N PRO A 19 -6.06 5.87 -4.70
CA PRO A 19 -4.96 5.90 -5.64
C PRO A 19 -5.09 7.09 -6.60
N MET A 20 -4.01 7.84 -6.77
CA MET A 20 -3.94 9.00 -7.66
C MET A 20 -2.89 8.73 -8.76
N PHE A 21 -3.30 8.86 -10.02
CA PHE A 21 -2.38 8.78 -11.16
C PHE A 21 -1.28 9.83 -11.01
N THR A 22 -0.05 9.48 -11.39
CA THR A 22 1.19 10.28 -11.26
C THR A 22 1.64 10.67 -9.85
N VAL A 23 0.83 10.44 -8.81
CA VAL A 23 1.14 10.81 -7.42
C VAL A 23 1.39 9.57 -6.56
N SER A 24 0.49 8.60 -6.59
CA SER A 24 0.58 7.40 -5.77
C SER A 24 1.62 6.43 -6.33
N ASN A 25 2.62 6.13 -5.51
CA ASN A 25 3.71 5.20 -5.80
C ASN A 25 4.02 4.35 -4.54
N PRO A 26 4.94 3.38 -4.60
CA PRO A 26 5.25 2.51 -3.46
C PRO A 26 5.70 3.28 -2.22
N ASN A 27 6.47 4.36 -2.38
CA ASN A 27 6.95 5.16 -1.25
C ASN A 27 5.78 5.82 -0.50
N LEU A 28 4.81 6.40 -1.22
CA LEU A 28 3.63 7.00 -0.59
C LEU A 28 2.75 5.93 0.08
N ALA A 29 2.57 4.78 -0.57
CA ALA A 29 1.78 3.69 -0.01
C ALA A 29 2.44 3.13 1.27
N LEU A 30 3.76 2.91 1.28
CA LEU A 30 4.50 2.50 2.48
C LEU A 30 4.41 3.53 3.60
N ALA A 31 4.58 4.82 3.29
CA ALA A 31 4.42 5.88 4.28
C ALA A 31 3.01 5.90 4.89
N THR A 32 1.99 5.64 4.07
CA THR A 32 0.59 5.50 4.54
C THR A 32 0.43 4.31 5.47
N CYS A 33 0.98 3.14 5.09
CA CYS A 33 0.98 1.94 5.93
C CYS A 33 1.70 2.18 7.27
N ALA A 34 2.83 2.88 7.27
CA ALA A 34 3.59 3.23 8.47
C ALA A 34 2.81 4.13 9.45
N GLN A 35 1.79 4.84 8.97
CA GLN A 35 0.91 5.67 9.80
C GLN A 35 -0.39 4.94 10.21
N GLY A 36 -0.47 3.62 10.00
CA GLY A 36 -1.62 2.81 10.41
C GLY A 36 -2.86 2.98 9.53
N MET A 37 -2.68 3.40 8.28
CA MET A 37 -3.72 3.50 7.24
C MET A 37 -3.40 2.57 6.07
N MET A 38 -4.35 2.33 5.16
CA MET A 38 -4.08 1.51 3.98
C MET A 38 -3.56 2.38 2.83
N GLY A 39 -2.33 2.10 2.39
CA GLY A 39 -1.75 2.70 1.18
C GLY A 39 -2.21 2.01 -0.10
N SER A 40 -2.37 2.77 -1.19
CA SER A 40 -2.69 2.22 -2.51
C SER A 40 -2.03 3.01 -3.64
N PHE A 41 -1.86 2.39 -4.80
CA PHE A 41 -1.39 3.01 -6.04
C PHE A 41 -2.03 2.34 -7.28
N PRO A 42 -2.25 3.08 -8.39
CA PRO A 42 -2.80 2.48 -9.60
C PRO A 42 -1.74 1.69 -10.37
N ALA A 43 -2.04 0.44 -10.70
CA ALA A 43 -1.16 -0.42 -11.50
C ALA A 43 -0.79 0.20 -12.86
N HIS A 44 -1.75 0.83 -13.54
CA HIS A 44 -1.54 1.48 -14.85
C HIS A 44 -0.67 2.77 -14.79
N THR A 45 -0.14 3.13 -13.62
CA THR A 45 0.88 4.18 -13.49
C THR A 45 2.23 3.69 -14.00
N THR A 46 2.51 2.38 -13.89
CA THR A 46 3.73 1.79 -14.43
C THR A 46 3.64 1.67 -15.95
N ARG A 47 4.78 1.74 -16.62
CA ARG A 47 4.88 1.66 -18.09
C ARG A 47 4.99 0.22 -18.59
N SER A 48 5.36 -0.71 -17.71
CA SER A 48 5.47 -2.14 -18.00
C SER A 48 5.02 -2.99 -16.81
N GLY A 49 4.81 -4.29 -17.09
CA GLY A 49 4.54 -5.29 -16.06
C GLY A 49 5.74 -5.54 -15.14
N GLU A 50 6.97 -5.49 -15.68
CA GLU A 50 8.21 -5.62 -14.90
C GLU A 50 8.33 -4.48 -13.88
N GLU A 51 8.02 -3.23 -14.27
CA GLU A 51 8.04 -2.11 -13.33
C GLU A 51 6.97 -2.28 -12.23
N LEU A 52 5.81 -2.86 -12.54
CA LEU A 52 4.81 -3.20 -11.53
C LEU A 52 5.30 -4.30 -10.60
N GLU A 53 5.99 -5.31 -11.11
CA GLU A 53 6.58 -6.37 -10.30
C GLU A 53 7.63 -5.80 -9.33
N ASP A 54 8.52 -4.92 -9.80
CA ASP A 54 9.48 -4.20 -8.96
C ASP A 54 8.78 -3.42 -7.83
N TRP A 55 7.67 -2.75 -8.15
CA TRP A 55 6.86 -2.03 -7.16
C TRP A 55 6.27 -2.96 -6.10
N LEU A 56 5.74 -4.12 -6.51
CA LEU A 56 5.17 -5.11 -5.60
C LEU A 56 6.24 -5.73 -4.68
N ILE A 57 7.42 -6.05 -5.23
CA ILE A 57 8.58 -6.52 -4.45
C ILE A 57 8.98 -5.47 -3.43
N ALA A 58 9.13 -4.20 -3.84
CA ALA A 58 9.48 -3.10 -2.95
C ALA A 58 8.44 -2.91 -1.82
N MET A 59 7.15 -3.06 -2.11
CA MET A 59 6.08 -3.03 -1.10
C MET A 59 6.20 -4.20 -0.11
N ALA A 60 6.41 -5.42 -0.60
CA ALA A 60 6.52 -6.60 0.25
C ALA A 60 7.73 -6.49 1.21
N GLU A 61 8.89 -6.09 0.69
CA GLU A 61 10.08 -5.83 1.51
C GLU A 61 9.89 -4.67 2.49
N GLY A 62 9.21 -3.61 2.06
CA GLY A 62 8.95 -2.44 2.88
C GLY A 62 8.02 -2.75 4.06
N ILE A 63 6.94 -3.50 3.84
CA ILE A 63 5.98 -3.87 4.89
C ILE A 63 6.67 -4.70 5.99
N VAL A 64 7.55 -5.64 5.63
CA VAL A 64 8.30 -6.43 6.62
C VAL A 64 9.18 -5.55 7.52
N LYS A 65 9.67 -4.41 7.02
CA LYS A 65 10.49 -3.46 7.79
C LYS A 65 9.67 -2.52 8.69
N LEU A 66 8.35 -2.43 8.48
CA LEU A 66 7.45 -1.59 9.27
C LEU A 66 6.87 -2.32 10.51
N ALA A 67 6.98 -3.65 10.55
CA ALA A 67 6.57 -4.50 11.67
C ALA A 67 7.65 -4.56 12.75
#